data_AF-A0AB37T536-F1
#
_entry.id   AF-A0AB37T536-F1
#
_cell.length_a   1.000
_cell.length_b   1.000
_cell.length_c   1.000
_cell.angle_alpha   90.00
_cell.angle_beta   90.00
_cell.angle_gamma   90.00
#
_symmetry.space_group_name_H-M   'P 1'
#
loop_
_entity.id
_entity.type
_entity.pdbx_description
1 polymer ?
#
loop_
_entity_poly.entity_id
_entity_poly.type
_entity_poly.pdbx_seq_one_letter_code
_entity_poly.pdbx_strand_id
1 'polypeptide(L)'
;MTSTSPMIDGRRADSARRRQRVIQALNTATKNGTELSVSAIARAAGVDRTFLYRHADLLGQVHAAQASPIGAEASTTLVSRTSLQTDLTNAHGQVSRQASRIRQLEKKLSEQLGEQVWRESGLGAPVDIDQLQRRITELEQRVVDLRGQLAQREQELEAAREANREMMTQLNRSSA
;
A
#
# COMPACT_ATOMS: atom_id res chain seq x y z
N MET A 1 -35.54 -26.65 -55.72
CA MET A 1 -34.50 -27.65 -55.42
C MET A 1 -33.14 -26.98 -55.46
N THR A 2 -32.57 -26.76 -54.28
CA THR A 2 -31.14 -26.62 -53.92
C THR A 2 -30.12 -26.18 -54.99
N SER A 3 -29.95 -24.87 -55.19
CA SER A 3 -28.77 -24.28 -55.87
C SER A 3 -27.69 -23.80 -54.90
N THR A 4 -27.82 -24.08 -53.60
CA THR A 4 -26.93 -23.57 -52.52
C THR A 4 -25.67 -24.42 -52.27
N SER A 5 -25.62 -25.67 -52.75
CA SER A 5 -24.49 -26.58 -52.50
C SER A 5 -23.13 -26.10 -53.06
N PRO A 6 -22.99 -25.62 -54.30
CA PRO A 6 -21.66 -25.40 -54.88
C PRO A 6 -20.87 -24.24 -54.21
N MET A 7 -21.55 -23.18 -53.76
CA MET A 7 -20.89 -22.08 -53.02
C MET A 7 -20.50 -22.48 -51.60
N ILE A 8 -21.33 -23.28 -50.91
CA ILE A 8 -21.02 -23.78 -49.57
C ILE A 8 -19.81 -24.72 -49.65
N ASP A 9 -19.79 -25.62 -50.64
CA ASP A 9 -18.69 -26.56 -50.84
C ASP A 9 -17.40 -25.85 -51.27
N GLY A 10 -17.49 -24.79 -52.09
CA GLY A 10 -16.36 -23.92 -52.41
C GLY A 10 -15.77 -23.23 -51.17
N ARG A 11 -16.60 -22.71 -50.26
CA ARG A 11 -16.12 -22.08 -49.00
C ARG A 11 -15.53 -23.09 -48.02
N ARG A 12 -16.08 -24.31 -47.96
CA ARG A 12 -15.52 -25.41 -47.17
C ARG A 12 -14.15 -25.84 -47.71
N ALA A 13 -14.02 -26.00 -49.02
CA ALA A 13 -12.75 -26.34 -49.66
C ALA A 13 -11.68 -25.25 -49.45
N ASP A 14 -12.07 -23.97 -49.52
CA ASP A 14 -11.14 -22.88 -49.25
C ASP A 14 -10.68 -22.85 -47.78
N SER A 15 -11.60 -23.06 -46.84
CA SER A 15 -11.30 -23.15 -45.42
C SER A 15 -10.37 -24.32 -45.11
N ALA A 16 -10.58 -25.48 -45.75
CA ALA A 16 -9.71 -26.65 -45.61
C ALA A 16 -8.30 -26.38 -46.15
N ARG A 17 -8.16 -25.71 -47.31
CA ARG A 17 -6.84 -25.33 -47.85
C ARG A 17 -6.10 -24.36 -46.95
N ARG A 18 -6.78 -23.35 -46.39
CA ARG A 18 -6.20 -22.41 -45.40
C ARG A 18 -5.73 -23.14 -44.15
N ARG A 19 -6.53 -24.08 -43.65
CA ARG A 19 -6.19 -24.92 -42.49
C ARG A 19 -4.95 -25.76 -42.76
N GLN A 20 -4.86 -26.40 -43.92
CA GLN A 20 -3.70 -27.21 -44.29
C GLN A 20 -2.41 -26.37 -44.35
N ARG A 21 -2.48 -25.14 -44.90
CA ARG A 21 -1.34 -24.22 -44.89
C ARG A 21 -0.88 -23.84 -43.48
N VAL A 22 -1.82 -23.63 -42.55
CA VAL A 22 -1.49 -23.34 -41.14
C VAL A 22 -0.78 -24.53 -40.49
N ILE A 23 -1.28 -25.75 -40.68
CA ILE A 23 -0.65 -26.97 -40.14
C ILE A 23 0.75 -27.16 -40.73
N GLN A 24 0.91 -26.93 -42.04
CA GLN A 24 2.20 -27.02 -42.71
C GLN A 24 3.20 -25.99 -42.17
N ALA A 25 2.76 -24.73 -42.00
CA ALA A 25 3.57 -23.66 -41.44
C ALA A 25 3.95 -23.91 -39.97
N LEU A 26 3.06 -24.53 -39.19
CA LEU A 26 3.37 -24.97 -37.84
C LEU A 26 4.45 -26.06 -37.86
N ASN A 27 4.30 -27.10 -38.68
CA ASN A 27 5.28 -28.18 -38.77
C ASN A 27 6.66 -27.70 -39.24
N THR A 28 6.73 -26.76 -40.18
CA THR A 28 8.00 -26.17 -40.62
C THR A 28 8.62 -25.33 -39.51
N ALA A 29 7.81 -24.57 -38.76
CA ALA A 29 8.30 -23.78 -37.63
C ALA A 29 8.86 -24.67 -36.51
N THR A 30 8.20 -25.79 -36.21
CA THR A 30 8.68 -26.76 -35.21
C THR A 30 9.97 -27.44 -35.64
N LYS A 31 10.12 -27.78 -36.93
CA LYS A 31 11.35 -28.40 -37.48
C LYS A 31 12.55 -27.44 -37.50
N ASN A 32 12.30 -26.17 -37.83
CA ASN A 32 13.36 -25.18 -38.00
C ASN A 32 13.66 -24.41 -36.69
N GLY A 33 12.89 -24.64 -35.63
CA GLY A 33 13.01 -23.93 -34.35
C GLY A 33 12.72 -22.43 -34.43
N THR A 34 11.94 -21.99 -35.43
CA THR A 34 11.57 -20.58 -35.61
C THR A 34 10.45 -20.16 -34.65
N GLU A 35 10.22 -18.85 -34.50
CA GLU A 35 9.17 -18.32 -33.61
C GLU A 35 7.80 -18.97 -33.82
N LEU A 36 7.31 -19.66 -32.77
CA LEU A 36 6.02 -20.36 -32.74
C LEU A 36 4.84 -19.43 -32.38
N SER A 37 4.95 -18.11 -32.59
CA SER A 37 3.89 -17.16 -32.22
C SER A 37 2.71 -17.21 -33.18
N VAL A 38 1.50 -16.89 -32.70
CA VAL A 38 0.27 -16.87 -33.52
C VAL A 38 0.42 -15.95 -34.73
N SER A 39 1.10 -14.81 -34.55
CA SER A 39 1.34 -13.83 -35.62
C SER A 39 2.38 -14.33 -36.63
N ALA A 40 3.43 -15.04 -36.20
CA ALA A 40 4.42 -15.62 -37.08
C ALA A 40 3.82 -16.75 -37.95
N ILE A 41 3.03 -17.63 -37.35
CA ILE A 41 2.38 -18.74 -38.06
C ILE A 41 1.32 -18.24 -39.04
N ALA A 42 0.53 -17.22 -38.68
CA ALA A 42 -0.40 -16.56 -39.59
C ALA A 42 0.30 -16.04 -40.85
N ARG A 43 1.44 -15.37 -40.65
CA ARG A 43 2.26 -14.81 -41.74
C ARG A 43 2.85 -15.92 -42.62
N ALA A 44 3.42 -16.95 -42.02
CA ALA A 44 4.02 -18.08 -42.74
C ALA A 44 2.97 -18.91 -43.52
N ALA A 45 1.75 -19.03 -42.99
CA ALA A 45 0.65 -19.71 -43.66
C ALA A 45 -0.04 -18.85 -44.74
N GLY A 46 0.22 -17.54 -44.77
CA GLY A 46 -0.46 -16.58 -45.66
C GLY A 46 -1.95 -16.45 -45.35
N VAL A 47 -2.30 -16.37 -44.06
CA VAL A 47 -3.68 -16.26 -43.57
C VAL A 47 -3.79 -15.12 -42.54
N ASP A 48 -4.94 -14.46 -42.48
CA ASP A 48 -5.21 -13.40 -41.50
C ASP A 48 -5.31 -13.93 -40.05
N ARG A 49 -4.91 -13.10 -39.07
CA ARG A 49 -4.92 -13.48 -37.64
C ARG A 49 -6.32 -13.83 -37.14
N THR A 50 -7.36 -13.16 -37.62
CA THR A 50 -8.75 -13.42 -37.23
C THR A 50 -9.20 -14.83 -37.63
N PHE A 51 -8.61 -15.43 -38.67
CA PHE A 51 -8.88 -16.82 -39.03
C PHE A 51 -8.41 -17.79 -37.93
N LEU A 52 -7.21 -17.58 -37.38
CA LEU A 52 -6.70 -18.39 -36.28
C LEU A 52 -7.56 -18.22 -35.03
N TYR A 53 -7.96 -16.99 -34.70
CA TYR A 53 -8.85 -16.74 -33.55
C TYR A 53 -10.25 -17.33 -33.70
N ARG A 54 -10.75 -17.50 -34.93
CA ARG A 54 -12.01 -18.18 -35.20
C ARG A 54 -11.90 -19.71 -35.07
N HIS A 55 -10.69 -20.26 -35.11
CA HIS A 55 -10.40 -21.69 -35.07
C HIS A 55 -9.61 -22.06 -33.81
N ALA A 56 -10.35 -22.29 -32.72
CA ALA A 56 -9.79 -22.60 -31.39
C ALA A 56 -8.89 -23.85 -31.37
N ASP A 57 -9.15 -24.80 -32.27
CA ASP A 57 -8.34 -26.00 -32.44
C ASP A 57 -6.93 -25.70 -32.98
N LEU A 58 -6.81 -24.83 -33.98
CA LEU A 58 -5.52 -24.38 -34.51
C LEU A 58 -4.75 -23.57 -33.48
N LEU A 59 -5.42 -22.71 -32.71
CA LEU A 59 -4.79 -22.01 -31.58
C LEU A 59 -4.27 -22.98 -30.52
N GLY A 60 -5.06 -24.00 -30.18
CA GLY A 60 -4.64 -25.06 -29.27
C GLY A 60 -3.38 -25.77 -29.74
N GLN A 61 -3.25 -26.06 -31.04
CA GLN A 61 -2.05 -26.68 -31.61
C GLN A 61 -0.82 -25.75 -31.55
N VAL A 62 -1.00 -24.45 -31.82
CA VAL A 62 0.07 -23.47 -31.69
C VAL A 62 0.55 -23.37 -30.24
N HIS A 63 -0.37 -23.27 -29.28
CA HIS A 63 -0.02 -23.21 -27.86
C HIS A 63 0.61 -24.51 -27.36
N ALA A 64 0.13 -25.68 -27.80
CA ALA A 64 0.74 -26.96 -27.46
C ALA A 64 2.16 -27.08 -28.02
N ALA A 65 2.40 -26.61 -29.24
CA ALA A 65 3.74 -26.57 -29.84
C ALA A 65 4.66 -25.57 -29.13
N GLN A 66 4.15 -24.43 -28.67
CA GLN A 66 4.91 -23.50 -27.81
C GLN A 66 5.27 -24.12 -26.44
N ALA A 67 4.39 -24.95 -25.90
CA ALA A 67 4.59 -25.65 -24.63
C ALA A 67 5.52 -26.87 -24.75
N SER A 68 5.66 -27.44 -25.95
CA SER A 68 6.51 -28.61 -26.21
C SER A 68 7.94 -28.17 -26.60
N PRO A 69 9.00 -28.61 -25.90
CA PRO A 69 10.36 -28.18 -26.20
C PRO A 69 10.89 -28.85 -27.47
N ILE A 70 11.42 -28.02 -28.37
CA ILE A 70 12.16 -28.42 -29.57
C ILE A 70 13.42 -29.22 -29.17
N GLY A 71 13.55 -30.44 -29.69
CA GLY A 71 14.82 -31.14 -29.96
C GLY A 71 15.76 -31.40 -28.78
N ALA A 72 15.70 -32.61 -28.22
CA ALA A 72 16.56 -33.13 -27.17
C ALA A 72 18.02 -33.45 -27.59
N GLU A 73 18.57 -32.81 -28.62
CA GLU A 73 19.90 -33.18 -29.17
C GLU A 73 21.04 -32.23 -28.79
N ALA A 74 20.77 -31.16 -28.02
CA ALA A 74 21.81 -30.25 -27.51
C ALA A 74 22.01 -30.34 -25.97
N SER A 75 21.44 -31.36 -25.32
CA SER A 75 21.35 -31.46 -23.84
C SER A 75 22.64 -31.86 -23.12
N THR A 76 23.79 -31.96 -23.80
CA THR A 76 25.08 -32.29 -23.15
C THR A 76 25.92 -31.06 -22.81
N THR A 77 25.45 -29.85 -23.10
CA THR A 77 26.14 -28.62 -22.67
C THR A 77 25.22 -27.71 -21.85
N LEU A 78 25.52 -27.71 -20.54
CA LEU A 78 25.32 -26.59 -19.60
C LEU A 78 23.87 -26.30 -19.15
N VAL A 79 23.49 -26.95 -18.04
CA VAL A 79 22.34 -26.65 -17.17
C VAL A 79 20.97 -26.91 -17.81
N SER A 80 20.34 -28.02 -17.41
CA SER A 80 18.96 -28.36 -17.81
C SER A 80 18.01 -27.20 -17.53
N ARG A 81 17.07 -26.93 -18.45
CA ARG A 81 15.99 -25.93 -18.30
C ARG A 81 15.26 -26.03 -16.96
N THR A 82 15.15 -27.25 -16.43
CA THR A 82 14.59 -27.50 -15.10
C THR A 82 15.41 -26.87 -13.99
N SER A 83 16.75 -26.95 -14.04
CA SER A 83 17.65 -26.31 -13.08
C SER A 83 17.54 -24.78 -13.15
N LEU A 84 17.50 -24.19 -14.35
CA LEU A 84 17.30 -22.74 -14.51
C LEU A 84 15.95 -22.28 -13.95
N GLN A 85 14.90 -23.06 -14.15
CA GLN A 85 13.58 -22.79 -13.58
C GLN A 85 13.62 -22.84 -12.04
N THR A 86 14.29 -23.84 -11.48
CA THR A 86 14.49 -23.97 -10.03
C THR A 86 15.29 -22.77 -9.48
N ASP A 87 16.37 -22.37 -10.14
CA ASP A 87 17.19 -21.23 -9.74
C ASP A 87 16.39 -19.91 -9.77
N LEU A 88 15.55 -19.71 -10.78
CA LEU A 88 14.65 -18.57 -10.87
C LEU A 88 13.65 -18.53 -9.72
N THR A 89 13.03 -19.67 -9.37
CA THR A 89 12.11 -19.75 -8.22
C THR A 89 12.82 -19.49 -6.89
N ASN A 90 14.04 -19.99 -6.73
CA ASN A 90 14.86 -19.76 -5.54
C ASN A 90 15.24 -18.29 -5.41
N ALA A 91 15.63 -17.63 -6.50
CA ALA A 91 15.94 -16.21 -6.55
C ALA A 91 14.72 -15.35 -6.17
N HIS A 92 13.53 -15.66 -6.70
CA HIS A 92 12.29 -14.96 -6.30
C HIS A 92 11.96 -15.16 -4.82
N GLY A 93 12.17 -16.37 -4.29
CA GLY A 93 12.02 -16.63 -2.85
C GLY A 93 12.98 -15.80 -2.01
N GLN A 94 14.24 -15.66 -2.44
CA GLN A 94 15.24 -14.84 -1.77
C GLN A 94 14.87 -13.35 -1.80
N VAL A 95 14.46 -12.81 -2.95
CA VAL A 95 13.98 -11.43 -3.09
C VAL A 95 12.80 -11.16 -2.15
N SER A 96 11.84 -12.08 -2.08
CA SER A 96 10.65 -11.94 -1.21
C SER A 96 11.02 -11.93 0.28
N ARG A 97 11.98 -12.78 0.69
CA ARG A 97 12.52 -12.80 2.06
C ARG A 97 13.27 -11.51 2.38
N GLN A 98 14.10 -11.02 1.46
CA GLN A 98 14.86 -9.79 1.64
C GLN A 98 13.93 -8.57 1.73
N ALA A 99 12.90 -8.47 0.89
CA ALA A 99 11.89 -7.41 0.95
C ALA A 99 11.14 -7.42 2.30
N SER A 100 10.79 -8.60 2.81
CA SER A 100 10.18 -8.73 4.14
C SER A 100 11.12 -8.28 5.25
N ARG A 101 12.43 -8.57 5.13
CA ARG A 101 13.43 -8.11 6.10
C ARG A 101 13.61 -6.61 6.06
N ILE A 102 13.65 -6.01 4.87
CA ILE A 102 13.71 -4.55 4.70
C ILE A 102 12.52 -3.89 5.39
N ARG A 103 11.28 -4.35 5.13
CA ARG A 103 10.08 -3.82 5.81
C ARG A 103 10.14 -3.93 7.34
N GLN A 104 10.68 -5.03 7.87
CA GLN A 104 10.86 -5.19 9.31
C GLN A 104 11.89 -4.21 9.88
N LEU A 105 12.99 -3.97 9.16
CA LEU A 105 14.02 -3.02 9.56
C LEU A 105 13.53 -1.59 9.46
N GLU A 106 12.81 -1.24 8.40
CA GLU A 106 12.15 0.07 8.26
C GLU A 106 11.16 0.32 9.39
N LYS A 107 10.33 -0.68 9.75
CA LYS A 107 9.41 -0.57 10.89
C LYS A 107 10.18 -0.31 12.19
N LYS A 108 11.21 -1.11 12.48
CA LYS A 108 12.04 -0.91 13.69
C LYS A 108 12.75 0.43 13.71
N LEU A 109 13.24 0.88 12.56
CA LEU A 109 13.87 2.19 12.42
C LEU A 109 12.86 3.30 12.65
N SER A 110 11.64 3.17 12.12
CA SER A 110 10.55 4.12 12.37
C SER A 110 10.11 4.15 13.83
N GLU A 111 10.12 3.00 14.52
CA GLU A 111 9.84 2.92 15.97
C GLU A 111 10.96 3.61 16.76
N GLN A 112 12.23 3.34 16.44
CA GLN A 112 13.38 3.95 17.13
C GLN A 112 13.50 5.45 16.86
N LEU A 113 13.33 5.88 15.61
CA LEU A 113 13.30 7.29 15.24
C LEU A 113 12.05 7.97 15.81
N GLY A 114 10.90 7.30 15.81
CA GLY A 114 9.69 7.78 16.48
C GLY A 114 9.93 8.01 17.96
N GLU A 115 10.61 7.09 18.64
CA GLU A 115 10.97 7.20 20.06
C GLU A 115 12.04 8.28 20.32
N GLN A 116 13.02 8.43 19.42
CA GLN A 116 14.04 9.49 19.52
C GLN A 116 13.44 10.87 19.24
N VAL A 117 12.65 11.03 18.18
CA VAL A 117 11.90 12.25 17.89
C VAL A 117 10.92 12.55 19.01
N TRP A 118 10.28 11.54 19.62
CA TRP A 118 9.43 11.70 20.79
C TRP A 118 10.20 12.22 22.01
N ARG A 119 11.43 11.72 22.24
CA ARG A 119 12.33 12.20 23.31
C ARG A 119 12.88 13.60 23.03
N GLU A 120 13.24 13.91 21.78
CA GLU A 120 13.88 15.16 21.37
C GLU A 120 12.90 16.30 21.13
N SER A 121 11.65 16.02 20.75
CA SER A 121 10.61 17.03 20.48
C SER A 121 10.09 17.72 21.75
N GLY A 122 10.59 17.37 22.95
CA GLY A 122 10.14 18.01 24.19
C GLY A 122 8.69 17.71 24.57
N LEU A 123 8.01 16.81 23.84
CA LEU A 123 6.77 16.13 24.25
C LEU A 123 7.05 15.00 25.27
N GLY A 124 8.29 14.94 25.76
CA GLY A 124 8.88 13.92 26.61
C GLY A 124 8.47 14.02 28.07
N ALA A 125 7.20 13.72 28.33
CA ALA A 125 6.59 13.13 29.53
C ALA A 125 5.09 13.11 29.22
N PRO A 126 4.24 12.26 29.82
CA PRO A 126 2.88 12.76 30.07
C PRO A 126 3.12 14.12 30.73
N VAL A 127 2.59 15.21 30.19
CA VAL A 127 2.39 16.41 31.01
C VAL A 127 1.90 15.84 32.33
N ASP A 128 2.64 16.02 33.43
CA ASP A 128 2.30 15.38 34.70
C ASP A 128 0.99 16.04 35.12
N ILE A 129 -0.11 15.50 34.57
CA ILE A 129 -1.46 16.04 34.66
C ILE A 129 -1.79 16.06 36.13
N ASP A 130 -1.28 15.11 36.91
CA ASP A 130 -1.40 15.08 38.36
C ASP A 130 -0.60 16.21 39.02
N GLN A 131 0.60 16.56 38.55
CA GLN A 131 1.33 17.75 39.02
C GLN A 131 0.64 19.06 38.63
N LEU A 132 0.12 19.17 37.41
CA LEU A 132 -0.63 20.35 36.98
C LEU A 132 -1.96 20.48 37.73
N GLN A 133 -2.68 19.37 37.95
CA GLN A 133 -3.89 19.34 38.76
C GLN A 133 -3.57 19.71 40.21
N ARG A 134 -2.51 19.14 40.80
CA ARG A 134 -2.02 19.56 42.13
C ARG A 134 -1.68 21.05 42.16
N ARG A 135 -1.08 21.58 41.09
CA ARG A 135 -0.74 23.01 41.03
C ARG A 135 -1.98 23.89 40.86
N ILE A 136 -2.97 23.44 40.09
CA ILE A 136 -4.25 24.12 39.93
C ILE A 136 -4.97 24.17 41.28
N THR A 137 -5.08 23.05 41.99
CA THR A 137 -5.73 23.02 43.31
C THR A 137 -4.99 23.86 44.34
N GLU A 138 -3.65 23.85 44.36
CA GLU A 138 -2.86 24.76 45.19
C GLU A 138 -3.09 26.24 44.89
N LEU A 139 -3.25 26.59 43.61
CA LEU A 139 -3.49 27.96 43.19
C LEU A 139 -4.92 28.39 43.51
N GLU A 140 -5.90 27.51 43.32
CA GLU A 140 -7.30 27.73 43.69
C GLU A 140 -7.43 27.97 45.21
N GLN A 141 -6.78 27.13 46.03
CA GLN A 141 -6.76 27.32 47.48
C GLN A 141 -6.14 28.66 47.86
N ARG A 142 -5.01 29.04 47.24
CA ARG A 142 -4.40 30.36 47.46
C ARG A 142 -5.32 31.51 47.09
N VAL A 143 -6.10 31.39 46.02
CA VAL A 143 -7.08 32.42 45.64
C VAL A 143 -8.19 32.54 46.69
N VAL A 144 -8.68 31.42 47.22
CA VAL A 144 -9.68 31.42 48.30
C VAL A 144 -9.12 32.07 49.56
N ASP A 145 -7.92 31.68 49.97
CA ASP A 145 -7.26 32.22 51.18
C ASP A 145 -7.02 33.72 51.06
N LEU A 146 -6.50 34.18 49.92
CA LEU A 146 -6.27 35.61 49.67
C LEU A 146 -7.56 36.42 49.66
N ARG A 147 -8.65 35.87 49.10
CA ARG A 147 -9.98 36.51 49.16
C ARG A 147 -10.49 36.60 50.60
N GLY A 148 -10.29 35.57 51.41
CA GLY A 148 -10.64 35.59 52.83
C GLY A 148 -9.87 36.67 53.60
N GLN A 149 -8.55 36.77 53.37
CA GLN A 149 -7.73 37.82 53.97
C GLN A 149 -8.17 39.23 53.56
N LEU A 150 -8.54 39.42 52.29
CA LEU A 150 -9.03 40.70 51.79
C LEU A 150 -10.34 41.08 52.48
N ALA A 151 -11.30 40.16 52.57
CA ALA A 151 -12.57 40.40 53.25
C ALA A 151 -12.38 40.74 54.74
N GLN A 152 -11.48 40.03 55.43
CA GLN A 152 -11.15 40.34 56.82
C GLN A 152 -10.58 41.76 56.97
N ARG A 153 -9.65 42.15 56.07
CA ARG A 153 -9.05 43.49 56.09
C ARG A 153 -10.06 44.59 55.79
N GLU A 154 -11.01 44.34 54.91
CA GLU A 154 -12.12 45.26 54.65
C GLU A 154 -12.99 45.44 55.90
N GLN A 155 -13.32 44.36 56.61
CA GLN A 155 -14.06 44.43 57.86
C GLN A 155 -13.29 45.19 58.95
N GLU A 156 -11.99 44.93 59.10
CA GLU A 156 -11.11 45.66 60.03
C GLU A 156 -11.07 47.16 59.71
N LEU A 157 -10.99 47.53 58.42
CA LEU A 157 -11.02 48.93 57.98
C LEU A 157 -12.37 49.60 58.24
N GLU A 158 -13.49 48.92 57.99
CA GLU A 158 -14.82 49.47 58.25
C GLU A 158 -15.02 49.71 59.74
N ALA A 159 -14.66 48.75 60.59
CA ALA A 159 -14.70 48.89 62.05
C ALA A 159 -13.81 50.06 62.54
N ALA A 160 -12.60 50.20 62.00
CA ALA A 160 -11.72 51.32 62.33
C ALA A 160 -12.32 52.68 61.91
N ARG A 161 -12.97 52.73 60.74
CA ARG A 161 -13.66 53.94 60.26
C ARG A 161 -14.88 54.30 61.09
N GLU A 162 -15.64 53.30 61.54
CA GLU A 162 -16.77 53.51 62.44
C GLU A 162 -16.31 54.01 63.80
N ALA A 163 -15.29 53.39 64.40
CA ALA A 163 -14.70 53.85 65.66
C ALA A 163 -14.14 55.27 65.55
N ASN A 164 -13.49 55.61 64.43
CA ASN A 164 -12.98 56.97 64.19
C ASN A 164 -14.13 57.98 64.06
N ARG A 165 -15.20 57.63 63.32
CA ARG A 165 -16.41 58.44 63.23
C ARG A 165 -17.02 58.66 64.62
N GLU A 166 -17.17 57.62 65.42
CA GLU A 166 -17.71 57.71 66.77
C GLU A 166 -16.84 58.61 67.66
N MET A 167 -15.53 58.41 67.68
CA MET A 167 -14.58 59.24 68.43
C MET A 167 -14.68 60.72 68.04
N MET A 168 -14.75 61.03 66.73
CA MET A 168 -14.95 62.41 66.26
C MET A 168 -16.29 63.00 66.69
N THR A 169 -17.37 62.19 66.71
CA THR A 169 -18.66 62.67 67.24
C THR A 169 -18.62 62.96 68.74
N GLN A 170 -17.89 62.15 69.53
CA GLN A 170 -17.71 62.38 70.97
C GLN A 170 -16.90 63.66 71.22
N LEU A 171 -15.79 63.87 70.50
CA LEU A 171 -14.97 65.07 70.60
C LEU A 171 -15.74 66.35 70.23
N ASN A 172 -16.54 66.31 69.17
CA ASN A 172 -17.38 67.45 68.76
C ASN A 172 -18.49 67.73 69.79
N ARG A 173 -19.00 66.71 70.49
CA ARG A 173 -19.99 66.90 71.57
C ARG A 173 -19.37 67.42 72.87
N SER A 174 -18.10 67.13 73.14
CA SER A 174 -17.40 67.63 74.34
C SER A 174 -16.77 69.02 74.17
N SER A 175 -16.64 69.51 72.94
CA SER A 175 -16.07 70.82 72.61
C SER A 175 -17.12 71.91 72.31
N ALA A 176 -18.41 71.54 72.29
CA ALA A 176 -19.56 72.43 72.27
C ALA A 176 -20.10 72.67 73.68
#